data_AF-A0A7V9L3H5-F1
#
_entry.id   AF-A0A7V9L3H5-F1
#
_cell.length_a   1.000
_cell.length_b   1.000
_cell.length_c   1.000
_cell.angle_alpha   90.00
_cell.angle_beta   90.00
_cell.angle_gamma   90.00
#
_symmetry.space_group_name_H-M   'P 1'
#
loop_
_entity.id
_entity.type
_entity.pdbx_description
1 polymer ?
#
loop_
_entity_poly.entity_id
_entity_poly.type
_entity_poly.pdbx_seq_one_letter_code
_entity_poly.pdbx_strand_id
1 'polypeptide(L)' 'MCLICVEIAKSKMSVNEARQQLREMRLGMDKDHIAEVEAKLDQVEKATSGKP' A
#
# COMPACT_ATOMS: atom_id res chain seq x y z
N MET A 1 -1.00 8.85 -7.58
CA MET A 1 -1.45 7.45 -7.47
C MET A 1 -0.32 6.56 -7.98
N CYS A 2 0.35 5.82 -7.11
CA CYS A 2 1.54 5.02 -7.45
C CYS A 2 1.19 3.58 -7.90
N LEU A 3 2.16 2.86 -8.46
CA LEU A 3 1.99 1.48 -8.95
C LEU A 3 1.46 0.54 -7.86
N ILE A 4 1.96 0.69 -6.64
CA ILE A 4 1.57 -0.11 -5.45
C ILE A 4 0.07 0.03 -5.16
N CYS A 5 -0.47 1.25 -5.22
CA CYS A 5 -1.91 1.48 -5.00
C CYS A 5 -2.76 0.82 -6.10
N VAL A 6 -2.27 0.79 -7.34
CA VAL A 6 -2.98 0.18 -8.47
C VAL A 6 -2.99 -1.33 -8.36
N GLU A 7 -1.86 -1.94 -7.99
CA GLU A 7 -1.73 -3.40 -7.83
C GLU A 7 -2.59 -3.93 -6.68
N ILE A 8 -2.64 -3.21 -5.55
CA ILE A 8 -3.55 -3.56 -4.44
C ILE A 8 -5.01 -3.39 -4.81
N ALA A 9 -5.37 -2.28 -5.47
CA ALA A 9 -6.76 -2.05 -5.88
C ALA A 9 -7.24 -3.12 -6.88
N LYS A 10 -6.32 -3.70 -7.65
CA LYS A 10 -6.59 -4.83 -8.56
C LYS A 10 -6.49 -6.20 -7.87
N SER A 11 -6.24 -6.24 -6.57
CA SER A 11 -5.97 -7.47 -5.80
C SER A 11 -4.87 -8.34 -6.40
N LYS A 12 -3.92 -7.73 -7.12
CA LYS A 12 -2.75 -8.40 -7.69
C LYS A 12 -1.59 -8.52 -6.71
N MET A 13 -1.69 -7.83 -5.58
CA MET A 13 -0.66 -7.75 -4.56
C MET A 13 -1.30 -7.70 -3.18
N SER A 14 -0.73 -8.42 -2.21
CA SER A 14 -1.15 -8.35 -0.81
C SER A 14 -0.68 -7.06 -0.15
N VAL A 15 -1.38 -6.59 0.90
CA VAL A 15 -0.96 -5.39 1.65
C VAL A 15 0.46 -5.53 2.21
N ASN A 16 0.85 -6.75 2.60
CA ASN A 16 2.21 -7.03 3.08
C ASN A 16 3.29 -6.84 2.00
N GLU A 17 3.05 -7.34 0.79
CA GLU A 17 3.96 -7.15 -0.35
C GLU A 17 4.05 -5.68 -0.73
N ALA A 18 2.93 -4.96 -0.71
CA ALA A 18 2.89 -3.54 -0.97
C ALA A 18 3.66 -2.71 0.05
N ARG A 19 3.54 -3.06 1.35
CA ARG A 19 4.37 -2.45 2.41
C ARG A 19 5.86 -2.74 2.18
N GLN A 20 6.20 -3.94 1.69
CA GLN A 20 7.58 -4.31 1.39
C GLN A 20 8.14 -3.49 0.23
N GLN A 21 7.41 -3.40 -0.89
CA GLN A 21 7.80 -2.53 -2.02
C GLN A 21 7.88 -1.06 -1.62
N LEU A 22 6.94 -0.57 -0.80
CA LEU A 22 7.00 0.79 -0.30
C LEU A 22 8.28 1.02 0.52
N ARG A 23 8.72 0.06 1.35
CA ARG A 23 9.99 0.16 2.10
C ARG A 23 11.21 0.21 1.18
N GLU A 24 11.20 -0.49 0.06
CA GLU A 24 12.29 -0.45 -0.91
C GLU A 24 12.32 0.88 -1.68
N MET A 25 11.14 1.41 -2.02
CA MET A 25 11.02 2.64 -2.80
C MET A 25 11.01 3.93 -1.95
N ARG A 26 10.79 3.85 -0.63
CA ARG A 26 10.65 5.04 0.26
C ARG A 26 11.87 5.96 0.28
N LEU A 27 13.05 5.44 -0.07
CA LEU A 27 14.30 6.23 -0.08
C LEU A 27 14.32 7.31 -1.17
N GLY A 28 13.53 7.14 -2.24
CA GLY A 28 13.40 8.11 -3.32
C GLY A 28 12.03 8.79 -3.38
N MET A 29 11.22 8.65 -2.33
CA MET A 29 9.83 9.11 -2.29
C MET A 29 9.64 10.18 -1.22
N ASP A 30 8.76 11.14 -1.49
CA ASP A 30 8.41 12.17 -0.53
C ASP A 30 7.69 11.59 0.69
N LYS A 31 7.99 12.13 1.87
CA LYS A 31 7.42 11.67 3.14
C LYS A 31 5.90 11.79 3.16
N ASP A 32 5.36 12.83 2.53
CA ASP A 32 3.92 13.06 2.40
C ASP A 32 3.25 11.96 1.56
N HIS A 33 3.90 11.59 0.45
CA HIS A 33 3.45 10.51 -0.41
C HIS A 33 3.52 9.15 0.29
N ILE A 34 4.58 8.90 1.06
CA ILE A 34 4.71 7.66 1.84
C ILE A 34 3.56 7.54 2.84
N ALA A 35 3.24 8.62 3.56
CA ALA A 35 2.14 8.64 4.51
C ALA A 35 0.77 8.40 3.84
N GLU A 36 0.52 9.01 2.67
CA GLU A 36 -0.69 8.75 1.88
C GLU A 36 -0.80 7.27 1.47
N VAL A 37 0.30 6.67 1.02
CA VAL A 37 0.30 5.27 0.61
C VAL A 37 0.07 4.38 1.82
N GLU A 38 0.77 4.58 2.95
CA GLU A 38 0.57 3.81 4.18
C GLU A 38 -0.88 3.88 4.68
N ALA A 39 -1.51 5.05 4.66
CA ALA A 39 -2.91 5.22 5.04
C ALA A 39 -3.87 4.45 4.12
N LYS A 40 -3.56 4.34 2.83
CA LYS A 40 -4.33 3.51 1.89
C LYS A 40 -4.09 2.03 2.12
N LEU A 41 -2.86 1.62 2.41
CA LEU A 41 -2.52 0.25 2.75
C LEU A 41 -3.30 -0.23 3.97
N ASP A 42 -3.36 0.58 5.04
CA ASP A 42 -4.11 0.27 6.25
C ASP A 42 -5.63 0.17 6.01
N GLN A 43 -6.19 1.08 5.20
CA GLN A 43 -7.60 1.03 4.83
C GLN A 43 -7.95 -0.23 4.04
N VAL A 44 -7.09 -0.61 3.08
CA VAL A 44 -7.30 -1.83 2.33
C VAL A 44 -7.14 -3.05 3.23
N GLU A 45 -6.11 -3.09 4.09
CA GLU A 45 -5.90 -4.16 5.07
C GLU A 45 -7.13 -4.37 5.96
N LYS A 46 -7.73 -3.30 6.48
CA LYS A 46 -8.98 -3.39 7.25
C LYS A 46 -10.16 -3.87 6.40
N ALA A 47 -10.24 -3.46 5.14
CA ALA A 47 -11.29 -3.90 4.24
C ALA A 47 -11.14 -5.38 3.83
N THR A 48 -9.91 -5.90 3.68
CA THR A 48 -9.65 -7.30 3.31
C THR A 48 -9.53 -8.25 4.50
N SER A 49 -8.99 -7.82 5.65
CA SER A 49 -8.96 -8.59 6.91
C SER A 49 -10.28 -8.53 7.68
N GLY A 50 -11.25 -7.72 7.24
CA GLY A 50 -12.56 -7.56 7.85
C GLY A 50 -13.67 -8.48 7.32
N LYS A 51 -13.36 -9.64 6.73
CA LYS A 51 -14.39 -10.64 6.35
C LYS A 51 -14.36 -11.87 7.29
N PRO A 52 -15.51 -12.25 7.89
CA PRO A 52 -15.65 -13.39 8.82
C PRO A 52 -15.40 -14.76 8.19
#